data_AF-A0AAD9S3L1-F1
#
_entry.id   AF-A0AAD9S3L1-F1
#
_cell.length_a   1.000
_cell.length_b   1.000
_cell.length_c   1.000
_cell.angle_alpha   90.00
_cell.angle_beta   90.00
_cell.angle_gamma   90.00
#
_symmetry.space_group_name_H-M   'P 1'
#
loop_
_entity.id
_entity.type
_entity.pdbx_description
1 polymer ?
#
loop_
_entity_poly.entity_id
_entity_poly.type
_entity_poly.pdbx_seq_one_letter_code
_entity_poly.pdbx_strand_id
1 'polypeptide(L)'
;MTLHLPLCTILRSPLSCRRSCTGPARRIQASLHGIHRSLGVARSHSTMASAGDGGKPALQKRSVVSSFLYKFVDEDGERKAKVALFKRSGQVRTYQHRWAVVSGSIDPEDPSPQAAAWREIREETTLTPSSLELMRQGKSYVLPDESIGREWTIYPFAFRLKDASEGGKGEKGIQLDWEHDTWAWYDPFEVEDSENFGAVPRLAESLRRVWFEKDLGLEAGAVLTNGLERLKNDHQSGARQLAGIGLEILREIVFKMDTHQPPEQWWTRVRFASWHIWKNGRESMGAAVLSALLSALSGIEARIQRLEDKSVLRWRDAAVEELDRVIASRQDTARAISTTFSSFIKEHIASKLGQARPIKVLTVSESSTITCALREVIANTGISLDLRILESRPLFEGVSLASELSKSVPSSQFSTDEATNEPGQPRKDPIPKLQLTLYTDASSALASDDVDVVLIGADRIAESGAVSNKTGSLPAILSAKHVSPKAKIVIVSETEKVATPGAAAAHVVENNDPAQLMHAWTAGFNSERIRSAAGTIPSVAGGATVQDAYHPHHGVDEVNSDVVDVRVRNVFFEWIPPELVDIYITERGQLTVADIAKHSKTLGTEEERFFRDI
;
A
#
# COMPACT_ATOMS: atom_id res chain seq x y z
N MET A 1 -6.29 -61.90 18.89
CA MET A 1 -6.78 -62.32 20.21
C MET A 1 -6.12 -61.45 21.27
N THR A 2 -6.84 -60.39 21.60
CA THR A 2 -7.11 -59.75 22.90
C THR A 2 -6.18 -59.90 24.11
N LEU A 3 -6.10 -58.77 24.85
CA LEU A 3 -5.84 -58.54 26.30
C LEU A 3 -4.41 -58.09 26.63
N HIS A 4 -4.12 -57.04 27.42
CA HIS A 4 -4.91 -55.98 28.07
C HIS A 4 -3.91 -54.93 28.58
N LEU A 5 -4.25 -53.63 28.50
CA LEU A 5 -3.64 -52.54 29.28
C LEU A 5 -4.00 -52.68 30.78
N PRO A 6 -3.32 -51.94 31.68
CA PRO A 6 -3.98 -50.73 32.17
C PRO A 6 -3.08 -49.50 32.36
N LEU A 7 -3.72 -48.34 32.22
CA LEU A 7 -3.27 -47.02 32.66
C LEU A 7 -3.10 -46.96 34.20
N CYS A 8 -2.22 -46.08 34.66
CA CYS A 8 -2.39 -45.40 35.94
C CYS A 8 -2.02 -43.92 35.82
N THR A 9 -3.02 -43.07 36.01
CA THR A 9 -2.96 -41.61 36.11
C THR A 9 -3.12 -41.25 37.59
N ILE A 10 -2.15 -40.60 38.25
CA ILE A 10 -2.42 -39.81 39.47
C ILE A 10 -1.51 -38.57 39.54
N LEU A 11 -2.18 -37.42 39.63
CA LEU A 11 -1.71 -36.09 39.99
C LEU A 11 -0.99 -36.02 41.35
N ARG A 12 -0.03 -35.10 41.51
CA ARG A 12 0.04 -34.09 42.60
C ARG A 12 1.36 -33.31 42.61
N SER A 13 1.28 -32.01 42.32
CA SER A 13 2.05 -30.97 43.06
C SER A 13 1.43 -30.83 44.46
N PRO A 14 2.11 -30.30 45.52
CA PRO A 14 2.24 -28.83 45.65
C PRO A 14 3.42 -28.29 46.51
N LEU A 15 3.48 -26.95 46.61
CA LEU A 15 4.14 -26.06 47.62
C LEU A 15 5.63 -25.76 47.41
N SER A 16 6.01 -24.55 46.98
CA SER A 16 6.04 -23.26 47.71
C SER A 16 7.05 -23.20 48.86
N CYS A 17 8.11 -22.40 48.68
CA CYS A 17 8.85 -21.82 49.80
C CYS A 17 9.05 -20.33 49.52
N ARG A 18 8.38 -19.50 50.31
CA ARG A 18 8.61 -18.06 50.45
C ARG A 18 9.87 -17.85 51.29
N ARG A 19 10.74 -16.91 50.92
CA ARG A 19 11.39 -16.01 51.87
C ARG A 19 11.54 -14.62 51.27
N SER A 20 10.88 -13.68 51.94
CA SER A 20 10.99 -12.23 51.84
C SER A 20 12.25 -11.74 52.56
N CYS A 21 12.99 -10.81 51.96
CA CYS A 21 13.82 -9.84 52.69
C CYS A 21 13.69 -8.47 52.00
N THR A 22 13.31 -7.49 52.80
CA THR A 22 13.12 -6.06 52.51
C THR A 22 14.40 -5.27 52.79
N GLY A 23 14.65 -4.16 52.08
CA GLY A 23 15.53 -3.07 52.53
C GLY A 23 16.47 -2.48 51.45
N PRO A 24 16.79 -1.17 51.50
CA PRO A 24 16.75 -0.31 50.32
C PRO A 24 18.13 0.05 49.72
N ALA A 25 18.20 0.18 48.39
CA ALA A 25 19.37 0.68 47.67
C ALA A 25 19.38 2.21 47.61
N ARG A 26 20.40 2.80 48.26
CA ARG A 26 20.72 4.23 48.27
C ARG A 26 21.31 4.66 46.92
N ARG A 27 20.89 5.85 46.46
CA ARG A 27 21.53 6.67 45.43
C ARG A 27 23.02 6.86 45.75
N ILE A 28 23.89 6.57 44.78
CA ILE A 28 25.27 7.04 44.75
C ILE A 28 25.40 8.02 43.58
N GLN A 29 25.49 9.30 43.90
CA GLN A 29 25.99 10.36 43.03
C GLN A 29 27.51 10.17 42.88
N ALA A 30 27.99 10.02 41.64
CA ALA A 30 29.40 10.15 41.34
C ALA A 30 29.73 11.63 41.12
N SER A 31 30.60 12.16 41.99
CA SER A 31 31.24 13.46 41.91
C SER A 31 32.40 13.39 40.90
N LEU A 32 32.39 14.24 39.90
CA LEU A 32 33.56 14.64 39.13
C LEU A 32 33.91 16.09 39.49
N HIS A 33 34.97 16.25 40.28
CA HIS A 33 35.66 17.52 40.49
C HIS A 33 36.64 17.75 39.34
N GLY A 34 36.66 18.95 38.77
CA GLY A 34 37.79 19.39 37.94
C GLY A 34 37.56 20.65 37.13
N ILE A 35 38.04 21.77 37.69
CA ILE A 35 38.58 22.95 36.98
C ILE A 35 37.57 24.01 36.52
N HIS A 36 37.26 24.92 37.45
CA HIS A 36 36.88 26.30 37.17
C HIS A 36 38.14 27.13 36.82
N ARG A 37 38.11 27.85 35.69
CA ARG A 37 38.82 29.13 35.53
C ARG A 37 37.80 30.20 35.15
N SER A 38 37.53 31.08 36.10
CA SER A 38 36.77 32.31 35.95
C SER A 38 37.64 33.40 35.32
N LEU A 39 37.16 34.01 34.24
CA LEU A 39 37.49 35.39 33.90
C LEU A 39 36.15 36.14 33.86
N GLY A 40 35.90 36.90 34.92
CA GLY A 40 34.77 37.81 35.00
C GLY A 40 35.08 39.10 34.26
N VAL A 41 34.09 39.64 33.56
CA VAL A 41 34.03 41.07 33.26
C VAL A 41 32.61 41.57 33.54
N ALA A 42 32.61 42.57 34.42
CA ALA A 42 31.59 43.51 34.87
C ALA A 42 30.25 43.58 34.12
N ARG A 43 29.17 43.51 34.91
CA ARG A 43 27.89 44.15 34.61
C ARG A 43 28.06 45.67 34.66
N SER A 44 27.83 46.35 33.55
CA SER A 44 27.51 47.78 33.52
C SER A 44 26.08 47.95 32.99
N HIS A 45 25.23 48.54 33.81
CA HIS A 45 23.93 49.05 33.40
C HIS A 45 24.11 50.13 32.33
N SER A 46 23.62 49.87 31.13
CA SER A 46 23.23 50.93 30.20
C SER A 46 21.82 50.65 29.69
N THR A 47 20.87 51.42 30.20
CA THR A 47 19.58 51.67 29.57
C THR A 47 19.80 52.24 28.17
N MET A 48 19.65 51.40 27.14
CA MET A 48 19.35 51.85 25.80
C MET A 48 17.94 51.36 25.47
N ALA A 49 17.04 52.31 25.26
CA ALA A 49 15.75 52.08 24.65
C ALA A 49 15.98 51.56 23.22
N SER A 50 15.78 50.26 23.00
CA SER A 50 15.59 49.74 21.64
C SER A 50 14.11 49.73 21.35
N ALA A 51 13.73 50.45 20.30
CA ALA A 51 12.40 50.48 19.71
C ALA A 51 11.81 49.08 19.61
N GLY A 52 10.55 48.95 20.01
CA GLY A 52 9.82 47.69 19.99
C GLY A 52 9.73 47.14 18.58
N ASP A 53 10.37 46.00 18.35
CA ASP A 53 9.99 45.09 17.29
C ASP A 53 8.68 44.44 17.73
N GLY A 54 7.57 44.89 17.12
CA GLY A 54 6.24 44.36 17.35
C GLY A 54 6.12 42.96 16.80
N GLY A 55 6.64 41.97 17.54
CA GLY A 55 6.50 40.56 17.20
C GLY A 55 5.02 40.19 17.13
N LYS A 56 4.52 39.93 15.92
CA LYS A 56 3.16 39.44 15.71
C LYS A 56 2.94 38.17 16.57
N PRO A 57 1.77 38.02 17.20
CA PRO A 57 1.48 36.81 17.98
C PRO A 57 1.60 35.57 17.10
N ALA A 58 2.17 34.50 17.66
CA ALA A 58 2.31 33.23 16.94
C ALA A 58 0.93 32.67 16.55
N LEU A 59 0.76 32.30 15.28
CA LEU A 59 -0.49 31.74 14.76
C LEU A 59 -0.79 30.39 15.41
N GLN A 60 -2.06 30.18 15.79
CA GLN A 60 -2.51 28.89 16.32
C GLN A 60 -2.59 27.86 15.18
N LYS A 61 -1.78 26.81 15.26
CA LYS A 61 -1.77 25.72 14.27
C LYS A 61 -2.99 24.80 14.45
N ARG A 62 -3.67 24.49 13.34
CA ARG A 62 -4.84 23.60 13.31
C ARG A 62 -4.82 22.76 12.04
N SER A 63 -5.08 21.47 12.17
CA SER A 63 -5.25 20.56 11.02
C SER A 63 -6.73 20.37 10.73
N VAL A 64 -7.11 20.50 9.46
CA VAL A 64 -8.52 20.44 9.02
C VAL A 64 -8.65 19.62 7.75
N VAL A 65 -9.84 19.07 7.53
CA VAL A 65 -10.22 18.38 6.29
C VAL A 65 -11.07 19.30 5.42
N SER A 66 -11.05 19.08 4.11
CA SER A 66 -11.93 19.75 3.16
C SER A 66 -12.49 18.73 2.17
N SER A 67 -13.78 18.45 2.28
CA SER A 67 -14.46 17.36 1.60
C SER A 67 -15.35 17.89 0.48
N PHE A 68 -14.88 17.80 -0.76
CA PHE A 68 -15.61 18.17 -1.96
C PHE A 68 -16.54 17.04 -2.37
N LEU A 69 -17.85 17.30 -2.41
CA LEU A 69 -18.84 16.33 -2.88
C LEU A 69 -19.17 16.60 -4.35
N TYR A 70 -19.07 15.56 -5.18
CA TYR A 70 -19.30 15.63 -6.62
C TYR A 70 -20.49 14.78 -7.05
N LYS A 71 -21.20 15.27 -8.07
CA LYS A 71 -22.04 14.43 -8.92
C LYS A 71 -21.61 14.58 -10.37
N PHE A 72 -21.96 13.60 -11.19
CA PHE A 72 -21.72 13.62 -12.63
C PHE A 72 -23.06 13.58 -13.35
N VAL A 73 -23.28 14.56 -14.22
CA VAL A 73 -24.54 14.71 -14.97
C VAL A 73 -24.23 14.68 -16.46
N ASP A 74 -25.11 14.07 -17.24
CA ASP A 74 -25.03 14.13 -18.70
C ASP A 74 -25.74 15.41 -19.16
N GLU A 75 -24.95 16.38 -19.63
CA GLU A 75 -25.41 17.67 -20.17
C GLU A 75 -24.91 17.79 -21.62
N ASP A 76 -25.83 17.96 -22.58
CA ASP A 76 -25.53 18.08 -24.02
C ASP A 76 -24.74 16.91 -24.62
N GLY A 77 -24.91 15.70 -24.06
CA GLY A 77 -24.17 14.50 -24.49
C GLY A 77 -22.75 14.39 -23.92
N GLU A 78 -22.36 15.32 -23.05
CA GLU A 78 -21.10 15.28 -22.31
C GLU A 78 -21.35 15.04 -20.82
N ARG A 79 -20.55 14.14 -20.23
CA ARG A 79 -20.60 13.89 -18.79
C ARG A 79 -19.83 14.98 -18.06
N LYS A 80 -20.56 15.89 -17.39
CA LYS A 80 -20.00 17.04 -16.65
C LYS A 80 -20.04 16.80 -15.15
N ALA A 81 -18.99 17.24 -14.47
CA ALA A 81 -18.93 17.23 -13.01
C ALA A 81 -19.61 18.48 -12.44
N LYS A 82 -20.32 18.32 -11.33
CA LYS A 82 -20.77 19.42 -10.47
C LYS A 82 -20.23 19.19 -9.07
N VAL A 83 -19.80 20.25 -8.39
CA VAL A 83 -19.31 20.22 -7.01
C VAL A 83 -20.28 20.94 -6.08
N ALA A 84 -20.59 20.34 -4.94
CA ALA A 84 -21.46 20.95 -3.94
C ALA A 84 -20.67 21.95 -3.10
N LEU A 85 -21.18 23.18 -3.03
CA LEU A 85 -20.72 24.19 -2.07
C LEU A 85 -21.83 24.46 -1.06
N PHE A 86 -21.44 24.67 0.20
CA PHE A 86 -22.30 24.85 1.35
C PHE A 86 -22.12 26.26 1.89
N LYS A 87 -23.23 26.97 2.12
CA LYS A 87 -23.20 28.34 2.62
C LYS A 87 -23.19 28.29 4.14
N ARG A 88 -22.05 28.69 4.72
CA ARG A 88 -21.84 28.68 6.17
C ARG A 88 -22.86 29.56 6.89
N SER A 89 -23.42 29.07 7.99
CA SER A 89 -24.43 29.78 8.77
C SER A 89 -23.84 30.96 9.56
N GLY A 90 -24.71 31.77 10.17
CA GLY A 90 -24.29 32.80 11.12
C GLY A 90 -23.84 32.24 12.49
N GLN A 91 -24.03 30.95 12.73
CA GLN A 91 -23.77 30.32 14.04
C GLN A 91 -22.33 29.83 14.18
N VAL A 92 -21.63 29.62 13.07
CA VAL A 92 -20.22 29.19 13.07
C VAL A 92 -19.28 30.31 13.48
N ARG A 93 -18.10 29.97 14.02
CA ARG A 93 -17.15 30.94 14.57
C ARG A 93 -16.37 31.74 13.53
N THR A 94 -16.09 31.15 12.37
CA THR A 94 -15.23 31.73 11.32
C THR A 94 -15.86 31.62 9.95
N TYR A 95 -15.60 32.63 9.12
CA TYR A 95 -16.06 32.73 7.72
C TYR A 95 -17.58 32.57 7.54
N GLN A 96 -18.36 33.26 8.39
CA GLN A 96 -19.82 33.25 8.33
C GLN A 96 -20.33 33.71 6.95
N HIS A 97 -21.41 33.09 6.47
CA HIS A 97 -22.08 33.40 5.21
C HIS A 97 -21.25 33.23 3.93
N ARG A 98 -20.04 32.67 4.04
CA ARG A 98 -19.17 32.34 2.91
C ARG A 98 -19.51 30.95 2.35
N TRP A 99 -19.29 30.76 1.05
CA TRP A 99 -19.33 29.42 0.43
C TRP A 99 -18.13 28.58 0.86
N ALA A 100 -18.38 27.34 1.24
CA ALA A 100 -17.38 26.39 1.70
C ALA A 100 -17.68 24.99 1.15
N VAL A 101 -16.84 24.04 1.55
CA VAL A 101 -17.13 22.61 1.48
C VAL A 101 -17.39 22.08 2.88
N VAL A 102 -17.79 20.82 2.97
CA VAL A 102 -17.79 20.11 4.25
C VAL A 102 -16.37 20.13 4.81
N SER A 103 -16.19 20.62 6.03
CA SER A 103 -14.86 20.86 6.58
C SER A 103 -14.88 20.95 8.10
N GLY A 104 -13.96 20.24 8.74
CA GLY A 104 -13.76 20.37 10.17
C GLY A 104 -12.38 19.96 10.64
N SER A 105 -12.21 19.98 11.96
CA SER A 105 -10.90 19.76 12.57
C SER A 105 -10.59 18.28 12.66
N ILE A 106 -9.31 17.92 12.51
CA ILE A 106 -8.85 16.55 12.79
C ILE A 106 -8.65 16.43 14.29
N ASP A 107 -9.47 15.60 14.93
CA ASP A 107 -9.40 15.34 16.36
C ASP A 107 -8.31 14.32 16.70
N PRO A 108 -7.75 14.35 17.93
CA PRO A 108 -6.72 13.39 18.35
C PRO A 108 -7.17 11.92 18.31
N GLU A 109 -8.48 11.68 18.42
CA GLU A 109 -9.08 10.35 18.34
C GLU A 109 -9.35 9.90 16.90
N ASP A 110 -9.27 10.81 15.91
CA ASP A 110 -9.39 10.44 14.52
C ASP A 110 -8.13 9.65 14.09
N PRO A 111 -8.27 8.40 13.63
CA PRO A 111 -7.11 7.57 13.32
C PRO A 111 -6.41 8.00 12.02
N SER A 112 -7.05 8.86 11.20
CA SER A 112 -6.47 9.46 10.01
C SER A 112 -7.24 10.71 9.56
N PRO A 113 -6.65 11.59 8.72
CA PRO A 113 -7.39 12.69 8.09
C PRO A 113 -8.61 12.22 7.28
N GLN A 114 -8.55 11.04 6.66
CA GLN A 114 -9.68 10.48 5.93
C GLN A 114 -10.83 10.07 6.88
N ALA A 115 -10.52 9.56 8.07
CA ALA A 115 -11.52 9.24 9.08
C ALA A 115 -12.23 10.51 9.57
N ALA A 116 -11.47 11.58 9.82
CA ALA A 116 -12.03 12.90 10.11
C ALA A 116 -12.95 13.39 8.98
N ALA A 117 -12.53 13.26 7.70
CA ALA A 117 -13.37 13.63 6.56
C ALA A 117 -14.71 12.88 6.54
N TRP A 118 -14.73 11.58 6.84
CA TRP A 118 -15.97 10.81 6.94
C TRP A 118 -16.86 11.19 8.12
N ARG A 119 -16.25 11.54 9.26
CA ARG A 119 -16.97 12.03 10.44
C ARG A 119 -17.67 13.36 10.13
N GLU A 120 -16.91 14.35 9.64
CA GLU A 120 -17.43 15.68 9.30
C GLU A 120 -18.53 15.60 8.22
N ILE A 121 -18.36 14.77 7.17
CA ILE A 121 -19.42 14.52 6.18
C ILE A 121 -20.69 13.99 6.83
N ARG A 122 -20.57 13.04 7.77
CA ARG A 122 -21.74 12.48 8.44
C ARG A 122 -22.42 13.53 9.33
N GLU A 123 -21.65 14.32 10.06
CA GLU A 123 -22.14 15.35 10.96
C GLU A 123 -22.86 16.47 10.19
N GLU A 124 -22.23 17.01 9.14
CA GLU A 124 -22.73 18.17 8.40
C GLU A 124 -23.79 17.81 7.33
N THR A 125 -23.86 16.55 6.86
CA THR A 125 -24.73 16.17 5.73
C THR A 125 -25.55 14.90 5.92
N THR A 126 -25.32 14.12 6.99
CA THR A 126 -25.86 12.76 7.23
C THR A 126 -25.44 11.67 6.24
N LEU A 127 -24.61 12.01 5.24
CA LEU A 127 -24.12 11.05 4.26
C LEU A 127 -23.12 10.07 4.89
N THR A 128 -23.10 8.85 4.37
CA THR A 128 -22.26 7.75 4.85
C THR A 128 -21.56 7.05 3.68
N PRO A 129 -20.66 6.08 3.90
CA PRO A 129 -20.02 5.31 2.83
C PRO A 129 -20.99 4.56 1.89
N SER A 130 -22.26 4.36 2.29
CA SER A 130 -23.28 3.82 1.37
C SER A 130 -23.76 4.85 0.35
N SER A 131 -23.68 6.15 0.68
CA SER A 131 -24.11 7.26 -0.18
C SER A 131 -22.97 7.88 -0.98
N LEU A 132 -21.73 7.67 -0.56
CA LEU A 132 -20.54 8.29 -1.15
C LEU A 132 -19.47 7.26 -1.50
N GLU A 133 -18.63 7.61 -2.47
CA GLU A 133 -17.40 6.90 -2.81
C GLU A 133 -16.24 7.89 -2.73
N LEU A 134 -15.15 7.53 -2.03
CA LEU A 134 -13.94 8.35 -2.05
C LEU A 134 -13.30 8.28 -3.44
N MET A 135 -13.31 9.40 -4.16
CA MET A 135 -12.70 9.50 -5.48
C MET A 135 -11.21 9.82 -5.39
N ARG A 136 -10.85 10.87 -4.65
CA ARG A 136 -9.48 11.38 -4.64
C ARG A 136 -9.10 11.97 -3.28
N GLN A 137 -7.85 11.81 -2.92
CA GLN A 137 -7.14 12.60 -1.92
C GLN A 137 -6.23 13.60 -2.66
N GLY A 138 -6.20 14.83 -2.19
CA GLY A 138 -5.29 15.86 -2.66
C GLY A 138 -4.11 16.07 -1.71
N LYS A 139 -3.04 16.66 -2.23
CA LYS A 139 -1.85 16.97 -1.43
C LYS A 139 -2.21 18.03 -0.39
N SER A 140 -1.84 17.77 0.87
CA SER A 140 -2.07 18.71 1.97
C SER A 140 -1.18 19.94 1.84
N TYR A 141 -1.67 21.09 2.28
CA TYR A 141 -0.93 22.35 2.23
C TYR A 141 -1.20 23.22 3.46
N VAL A 142 -0.35 24.22 3.68
CA VAL A 142 -0.44 25.13 4.82
C VAL A 142 -0.95 26.51 4.39
N LEU A 143 -1.94 27.02 5.10
CA LEU A 143 -2.54 28.33 4.89
C LEU A 143 -2.44 29.18 6.17
N PRO A 144 -1.53 30.16 6.25
CA PRO A 144 -1.55 31.15 7.31
C PRO A 144 -2.66 32.18 7.07
N ASP A 145 -3.49 32.41 8.09
CA ASP A 145 -4.51 33.45 8.12
C ASP A 145 -4.29 34.34 9.36
N GLU A 146 -3.57 35.44 9.15
CA GLU A 146 -3.27 36.41 10.20
C GLU A 146 -4.54 37.11 10.71
N SER A 147 -5.60 37.21 9.91
CA SER A 147 -6.82 37.94 10.28
C SER A 147 -7.59 37.28 11.43
N ILE A 148 -7.45 35.95 11.55
CA ILE A 148 -8.05 35.16 12.62
C ILE A 148 -7.00 34.51 13.53
N GLY A 149 -5.71 34.84 13.34
CA GLY A 149 -4.61 34.34 14.16
C GLY A 149 -4.38 32.83 14.04
N ARG A 150 -4.60 32.23 12.86
CA ARG A 150 -4.50 30.76 12.66
C ARG A 150 -3.58 30.39 11.51
N GLU A 151 -2.99 29.20 11.63
CA GLU A 151 -2.28 28.52 10.54
C GLU A 151 -2.95 27.16 10.32
N TRP A 152 -3.56 26.99 9.16
CA TRP A 152 -4.30 25.79 8.79
C TRP A 152 -3.41 24.82 8.05
N THR A 153 -3.42 23.54 8.44
CA THR A 153 -2.94 22.44 7.58
C THR A 153 -4.17 21.76 6.99
N ILE A 154 -4.39 21.92 5.70
CA ILE A 154 -5.62 21.50 5.01
C ILE A 154 -5.39 20.17 4.30
N TYR A 155 -6.27 19.19 4.52
CA TYR A 155 -6.29 17.88 3.86
C TYR A 155 -7.52 17.78 2.95
N PRO A 156 -7.37 18.00 1.63
CA PRO A 156 -8.48 17.98 0.70
C PRO A 156 -8.83 16.57 0.20
N PHE A 157 -10.13 16.28 0.10
CA PHE A 157 -10.68 15.02 -0.37
C PHE A 157 -11.84 15.28 -1.35
N ALA A 158 -12.00 14.42 -2.35
CA ALA A 158 -13.14 14.42 -3.27
C ALA A 158 -13.93 13.13 -3.13
N PHE A 159 -15.25 13.26 -3.00
CA PHE A 159 -16.19 12.15 -2.89
C PHE A 159 -17.22 12.23 -4.00
N ARG A 160 -17.58 11.08 -4.59
CA ARG A 160 -18.68 10.96 -5.54
C ARG A 160 -19.95 10.59 -4.81
N LEU A 161 -21.01 11.35 -5.03
CA LEU A 161 -22.36 11.00 -4.62
C LEU A 161 -22.87 9.83 -5.48
N LYS A 162 -23.28 8.75 -4.81
CA LYS A 162 -23.89 7.58 -5.43
C LYS A 162 -25.37 7.85 -5.63
N ASP A 163 -25.85 7.51 -6.83
CA ASP A 163 -27.27 7.61 -7.14
C ASP A 163 -28.06 6.43 -6.55
N ALA A 164 -29.38 6.54 -6.58
CA ALA A 164 -30.27 5.50 -6.09
C ALA A 164 -30.09 4.14 -6.81
N SER A 165 -29.69 4.17 -8.08
CA SER A 165 -29.37 2.96 -8.86
C SER A 165 -28.12 2.23 -8.36
N GLU A 166 -27.23 2.92 -7.65
CA GLU A 166 -25.99 2.38 -7.08
C GLU A 166 -26.14 2.03 -5.59
N GLY A 167 -27.36 2.08 -5.06
CA GLY A 167 -27.65 1.86 -3.63
C GLY A 167 -27.41 3.08 -2.74
N GLY A 168 -27.09 4.25 -3.33
CA GLY A 168 -26.97 5.52 -2.61
C GLY A 168 -28.31 6.22 -2.37
N LYS A 169 -28.28 7.34 -1.64
CA LYS A 169 -29.47 8.18 -1.41
C LYS A 169 -29.58 9.35 -2.40
N GLY A 170 -28.59 9.53 -3.27
CA GLY A 170 -28.47 10.71 -4.14
C GLY A 170 -28.59 12.03 -3.37
N GLU A 171 -29.03 13.08 -4.06
CA GLU A 171 -29.15 14.43 -3.47
C GLU A 171 -30.17 14.49 -2.32
N LYS A 172 -31.18 13.61 -2.33
CA LYS A 172 -32.18 13.52 -1.25
C LYS A 172 -31.59 13.06 0.08
N GLY A 173 -30.39 12.48 0.06
CA GLY A 173 -29.67 12.07 1.25
C GLY A 173 -28.98 13.22 2.00
N ILE A 174 -28.86 14.40 1.39
CA ILE A 174 -28.16 15.54 2.01
C ILE A 174 -29.12 16.24 2.99
N GLN A 175 -28.82 16.14 4.28
CA GLN A 175 -29.52 16.84 5.35
C GLN A 175 -28.50 17.67 6.12
N LEU A 176 -28.65 18.99 6.06
CA LEU A 176 -27.72 19.92 6.70
C LEU A 176 -27.94 19.96 8.21
N ASP A 177 -26.84 20.14 8.94
CA ASP A 177 -26.89 20.53 10.34
C ASP A 177 -26.87 22.06 10.50
N TRP A 178 -26.61 22.54 11.72
CA TRP A 178 -26.63 23.96 12.07
C TRP A 178 -25.45 24.76 11.46
N GLU A 179 -24.42 24.10 10.93
CA GLU A 179 -23.24 24.79 10.38
C GLU A 179 -23.50 25.48 9.04
N HIS A 180 -24.54 25.06 8.30
CA HIS A 180 -24.85 25.56 6.96
C HIS A 180 -26.31 25.98 6.82
N ASP A 181 -26.54 27.12 6.18
CA ASP A 181 -27.89 27.63 5.92
C ASP A 181 -28.50 27.00 4.64
N THR A 182 -27.66 26.72 3.64
CA THR A 182 -28.08 26.19 2.33
C THR A 182 -26.88 25.61 1.57
N TRP A 183 -27.13 24.98 0.42
CA TRP A 183 -26.10 24.41 -0.44
C TRP A 183 -26.51 24.49 -1.93
N ALA A 184 -25.55 24.49 -2.84
CA ALA A 184 -25.80 24.50 -4.29
C ALA A 184 -24.70 23.78 -5.08
N TRP A 185 -25.05 23.34 -6.29
CA TRP A 185 -24.13 22.73 -7.25
C TRP A 185 -23.46 23.79 -8.12
N TYR A 186 -22.14 23.70 -8.27
CA TYR A 186 -21.32 24.58 -9.09
C TYR A 186 -20.53 23.79 -10.13
N ASP A 187 -20.19 24.44 -11.24
CA ASP A 187 -19.15 23.93 -12.13
C ASP A 187 -17.78 24.08 -11.43
N PRO A 188 -16.96 23.01 -11.28
CA PRO A 188 -15.62 23.11 -10.71
C PRO A 188 -14.70 24.14 -11.40
N PHE A 189 -14.92 24.41 -12.69
CA PHE A 189 -14.16 25.42 -13.43
C PHE A 189 -14.53 26.85 -13.01
N GLU A 190 -15.76 27.09 -12.56
CA GLU A 190 -16.27 28.41 -12.12
C GLU A 190 -15.90 28.77 -10.67
N VAL A 191 -15.41 27.82 -9.87
CA VAL A 191 -15.02 28.09 -8.48
C VAL A 191 -13.73 28.91 -8.43
N GLU A 192 -13.77 30.08 -7.79
CA GLU A 192 -12.68 31.05 -7.72
C GLU A 192 -12.43 31.56 -6.29
N ASP A 193 -11.19 32.03 -6.04
CA ASP A 193 -10.78 32.65 -4.77
C ASP A 193 -11.01 34.18 -4.75
N SER A 194 -11.88 34.69 -5.61
CA SER A 194 -12.20 36.12 -5.66
C SER A 194 -13.20 36.50 -4.56
N GLU A 195 -13.06 37.70 -3.99
CA GLU A 195 -14.00 38.20 -2.98
C GLU A 195 -15.44 38.26 -3.52
N ASN A 196 -15.60 38.49 -4.83
CA ASN A 196 -16.91 38.52 -5.50
C ASN A 196 -17.60 37.15 -5.49
N PHE A 197 -16.85 36.05 -5.58
CA PHE A 197 -17.39 34.71 -5.46
C PHE A 197 -17.88 34.43 -4.03
N GLY A 198 -17.25 35.05 -3.03
CA GLY A 198 -17.70 35.01 -1.63
C GLY A 198 -17.46 33.68 -0.94
N ALA A 199 -16.43 32.94 -1.34
CA ALA A 199 -16.01 31.70 -0.68
C ALA A 199 -15.10 31.93 0.53
N VAL A 200 -14.88 30.87 1.30
CA VAL A 200 -13.80 30.79 2.30
C VAL A 200 -12.44 30.97 1.61
N PRO A 201 -11.41 31.47 2.32
CA PRO A 201 -10.10 31.70 1.73
C PRO A 201 -9.53 30.43 1.09
N ARG A 202 -9.02 30.57 -0.15
CA ARG A 202 -8.31 29.51 -0.89
C ARG A 202 -9.14 28.25 -1.18
N LEU A 203 -10.46 28.39 -1.29
CA LEU A 203 -11.34 27.31 -1.72
C LEU A 203 -10.94 26.74 -3.09
N ALA A 204 -10.63 27.60 -4.06
CA ALA A 204 -10.25 27.17 -5.40
C ALA A 204 -8.85 26.52 -5.41
N GLU A 205 -7.91 26.97 -4.57
CA GLU A 205 -6.65 26.25 -4.34
C GLU A 205 -6.90 24.83 -3.80
N SER A 206 -7.72 24.68 -2.76
CA SER A 206 -8.11 23.36 -2.22
C SER A 206 -8.77 22.47 -3.28
N LEU A 207 -9.66 23.04 -4.10
CA LEU A 207 -10.34 22.32 -5.18
C LEU A 207 -9.34 21.77 -6.21
N ARG A 208 -8.36 22.58 -6.62
CA ARG A 208 -7.31 22.18 -7.58
C ARG A 208 -6.50 20.98 -7.10
N ARG A 209 -6.35 20.80 -5.78
CA ARG A 209 -5.67 19.62 -5.19
C ARG A 209 -6.39 18.29 -5.45
N VAL A 210 -7.69 18.32 -5.73
CA VAL A 210 -8.51 17.12 -5.98
C VAL A 210 -9.17 17.11 -7.36
N TRP A 211 -9.20 18.25 -8.05
CA TRP A 211 -9.76 18.41 -9.39
C TRP A 211 -8.69 18.88 -10.38
N PHE A 212 -7.72 17.99 -10.62
CA PHE A 212 -6.54 18.27 -11.42
C PHE A 212 -6.84 18.63 -12.89
N GLU A 213 -8.05 18.35 -13.39
CA GLU A 213 -8.50 18.76 -14.73
C GLU A 213 -8.41 20.28 -14.92
N LYS A 214 -8.57 21.05 -13.83
CA LYS A 214 -8.45 22.51 -13.83
C LYS A 214 -7.02 22.98 -14.16
N ASP A 215 -6.01 22.20 -13.78
CA ASP A 215 -4.60 22.55 -13.96
C ASP A 215 -3.93 21.78 -15.10
N LEU A 216 -4.26 20.51 -15.30
CA LEU A 216 -3.69 19.69 -16.39
C LEU A 216 -4.34 19.99 -17.75
N GLY A 217 -5.54 20.57 -17.76
CA GLY A 217 -6.39 20.68 -18.94
C GLY A 217 -7.21 19.41 -19.17
N LEU A 218 -8.22 19.51 -20.04
CA LEU A 218 -9.21 18.44 -20.25
C LEU A 218 -8.59 17.15 -20.80
N GLU A 219 -7.68 17.24 -21.77
CA GLU A 219 -7.10 16.05 -22.39
C GLU A 219 -6.18 15.28 -21.44
N ALA A 220 -5.19 15.95 -20.84
CA ALA A 220 -4.26 15.32 -19.90
C ALA A 220 -4.97 14.91 -18.59
N GLY A 221 -5.94 15.71 -18.13
CA GLY A 221 -6.81 15.37 -17.01
C GLY A 221 -7.61 14.08 -17.27
N ALA A 222 -8.20 13.92 -18.46
CA ALA A 222 -8.93 12.71 -18.82
C ALA A 222 -8.01 11.47 -18.82
N VAL A 223 -6.77 11.58 -19.30
CA VAL A 223 -5.78 10.49 -19.22
C VAL A 223 -5.53 10.09 -17.77
N LEU A 224 -5.30 11.07 -16.88
CA LEU A 224 -5.08 10.78 -15.47
C LEU A 224 -6.32 10.14 -14.83
N THR A 225 -7.52 10.68 -15.03
CA THR A 225 -8.77 10.14 -14.49
C THR A 225 -9.00 8.69 -14.89
N ASN A 226 -8.92 8.38 -16.19
CA ASN A 226 -9.12 7.03 -16.70
C ASN A 226 -7.98 6.10 -16.24
N GLY A 227 -6.76 6.61 -16.15
CA GLY A 227 -5.60 5.88 -15.64
C GLY A 227 -5.74 5.49 -14.17
N LEU A 228 -6.24 6.40 -13.32
CA LEU A 228 -6.51 6.13 -11.92
C LEU A 228 -7.60 5.07 -11.75
N GLU A 229 -8.70 5.16 -12.53
CA GLU A 229 -9.76 4.15 -12.52
C GLU A 229 -9.23 2.77 -12.95
N ARG A 230 -8.40 2.72 -13.99
CA ARG A 230 -7.71 1.49 -14.42
C ARG A 230 -6.86 0.90 -13.30
N LEU A 231 -6.07 1.72 -12.61
CA LEU A 231 -5.22 1.25 -11.50
C LEU A 231 -6.03 0.77 -10.29
N LYS A 232 -7.13 1.45 -9.94
CA LYS A 232 -8.01 1.09 -8.83
C LYS A 232 -8.67 -0.27 -9.03
N ASN A 233 -9.18 -0.51 -10.24
CA ASN A 233 -10.01 -1.67 -10.57
C ASN A 233 -9.19 -2.87 -11.08
N ASP A 234 -7.88 -2.72 -11.29
CA ASP A 234 -7.01 -3.83 -11.67
C ASP A 234 -6.62 -4.67 -10.45
N HIS A 235 -7.40 -5.72 -10.19
CA HIS A 235 -7.14 -6.71 -9.15
C HIS A 235 -6.36 -7.95 -9.66
N GLN A 236 -5.96 -7.96 -10.94
CA GLN A 236 -5.28 -9.10 -11.55
C GLN A 236 -3.77 -8.88 -11.63
N SER A 237 -3.35 -7.64 -11.84
CA SER A 237 -1.96 -7.23 -11.90
C SER A 237 -1.30 -7.18 -10.52
N GLY A 238 -0.07 -7.70 -10.43
CA GLY A 238 0.79 -7.51 -9.26
C GLY A 238 1.49 -6.14 -9.26
N ALA A 239 2.17 -5.81 -8.15
CA ALA A 239 2.80 -4.50 -7.93
C ALA A 239 3.72 -4.03 -9.08
N ARG A 240 4.47 -4.96 -9.70
CA ARG A 240 5.37 -4.65 -10.82
C ARG A 240 4.63 -4.17 -12.07
N GLN A 241 3.50 -4.82 -12.39
CA GLN A 241 2.66 -4.49 -13.54
C GLN A 241 1.96 -3.15 -13.32
N LEU A 242 1.41 -2.93 -12.12
CA LEU A 242 0.81 -1.65 -11.73
C LEU A 242 1.80 -0.48 -11.83
N ALA A 243 3.07 -0.68 -11.43
CA ALA A 243 4.12 0.32 -11.61
C ALA A 243 4.39 0.63 -13.10
N GLY A 244 4.35 -0.38 -13.98
CA GLY A 244 4.44 -0.17 -15.43
C GLY A 244 3.26 0.65 -15.98
N ILE A 245 2.04 0.31 -15.57
CA ILE A 245 0.83 1.05 -15.94
C ILE A 245 0.91 2.50 -15.44
N GLY A 246 1.41 2.72 -14.22
CA GLY A 246 1.63 4.07 -13.68
C GLY A 246 2.59 4.91 -14.53
N LEU A 247 3.67 4.32 -15.03
CA LEU A 247 4.60 4.99 -15.94
C LEU A 247 3.97 5.29 -17.31
N GLU A 248 3.20 4.35 -17.87
CA GLU A 248 2.46 4.55 -19.13
C GLU A 248 1.46 5.72 -19.00
N ILE A 249 0.73 5.79 -17.89
CA ILE A 249 -0.19 6.89 -17.60
C ILE A 249 0.57 8.22 -17.54
N LEU A 250 1.68 8.28 -16.78
CA LEU A 250 2.49 9.50 -16.70
C LEU A 250 3.02 9.92 -18.08
N ARG A 251 3.48 8.97 -18.89
CA ARG A 251 3.97 9.21 -20.24
C ARG A 251 2.92 9.83 -21.15
N GLU A 252 1.69 9.30 -21.12
CA GLU A 252 0.58 9.85 -21.89
C GLU A 252 0.13 11.23 -21.38
N ILE A 253 0.14 11.46 -20.06
CA ILE A 253 -0.15 12.77 -19.46
C ILE A 253 0.87 13.81 -19.95
N VAL A 254 2.17 13.49 -19.82
CA VAL A 254 3.26 14.37 -20.24
C VAL A 254 3.15 14.71 -21.73
N PHE A 255 2.83 13.72 -22.57
CA PHE A 255 2.67 13.91 -24.01
C PHE A 255 1.51 14.87 -24.36
N LYS A 256 0.38 14.77 -23.66
CA LYS A 256 -0.83 15.57 -23.92
C LYS A 256 -0.90 16.91 -23.16
N MET A 257 0.04 17.16 -22.25
CA MET A 257 0.04 18.38 -21.45
C MET A 257 0.33 19.62 -22.29
N ASP A 258 -0.37 20.74 -22.02
CA ASP A 258 -0.13 22.01 -22.70
C ASP A 258 1.33 22.47 -22.57
N THR A 259 1.89 22.98 -23.67
CA THR A 259 3.28 23.43 -23.79
C THR A 259 3.42 24.96 -23.80
N HIS A 260 2.32 25.71 -23.74
CA HIS A 260 2.34 27.18 -23.75
C HIS A 260 2.52 27.83 -22.35
N GLN A 261 2.63 27.01 -21.32
CA GLN A 261 2.83 27.43 -19.93
C GLN A 261 4.32 27.65 -19.56
N PRO A 262 4.62 28.34 -18.44
CA PRO A 262 5.98 28.46 -17.95
C PRO A 262 6.60 27.09 -17.58
N PRO A 263 7.92 26.87 -17.85
CA PRO A 263 8.57 25.59 -17.57
C PRO A 263 8.45 25.07 -16.13
N GLU A 264 8.58 25.96 -15.14
CA GLU A 264 8.45 25.58 -13.72
C GLU A 264 7.02 25.12 -13.37
N GLN A 265 6.00 25.72 -13.99
CA GLN A 265 4.61 25.31 -13.80
C GLN A 265 4.35 23.96 -14.47
N TRP A 266 4.88 23.77 -15.69
CA TRP A 266 4.80 22.48 -16.39
C TRP A 266 5.43 21.36 -15.54
N TRP A 267 6.64 21.59 -15.01
CA TRP A 267 7.33 20.60 -14.19
C TRP A 267 6.58 20.31 -12.89
N THR A 268 6.02 21.33 -12.25
CA THR A 268 5.15 21.17 -11.07
C THR A 268 3.93 20.30 -11.39
N ARG A 269 3.30 20.48 -12.56
CA ARG A 269 2.17 19.66 -13.02
C ARG A 269 2.56 18.21 -13.30
N VAL A 270 3.76 17.94 -13.83
CA VAL A 270 4.27 16.57 -14.02
C VAL A 270 4.48 15.87 -12.68
N ARG A 271 5.08 16.55 -11.69
CA ARG A 271 5.24 16.03 -10.33
C ARG A 271 3.89 15.81 -9.64
N PHE A 272 2.95 16.75 -9.80
CA PHE A 272 1.60 16.66 -9.27
C PHE A 272 0.81 15.48 -9.84
N ALA A 273 0.86 15.27 -11.16
CA ALA A 273 0.28 14.10 -11.80
C ALA A 273 0.90 12.79 -11.27
N SER A 274 2.22 12.74 -11.10
CA SER A 274 2.92 11.58 -10.52
C SER A 274 2.45 11.29 -9.10
N TRP A 275 2.30 12.31 -8.27
CA TRP A 275 1.77 12.17 -6.91
C TRP A 275 0.35 11.59 -6.91
N HIS A 276 -0.52 12.05 -7.83
CA HIS A 276 -1.86 11.50 -7.98
C HIS A 276 -1.86 10.05 -8.45
N ILE A 277 -1.02 9.65 -9.41
CA ILE A 277 -0.89 8.25 -9.85
C ILE A 277 -0.55 7.35 -8.65
N TRP A 278 0.39 7.79 -7.82
CA TRP A 278 0.78 7.06 -6.61
C TRP A 278 -0.32 7.00 -5.55
N LYS A 279 -0.87 8.16 -5.16
CA LYS A 279 -1.81 8.25 -4.03
C LYS A 279 -3.23 7.85 -4.35
N ASN A 280 -3.67 8.05 -5.59
CA ASN A 280 -5.05 7.84 -6.01
C ASN A 280 -5.22 6.66 -6.96
N GLY A 281 -4.15 5.96 -7.33
CA GLY A 281 -4.20 4.74 -8.15
C GLY A 281 -4.64 3.54 -7.32
N ARG A 282 -3.71 2.87 -6.64
CA ARG A 282 -4.02 1.78 -5.69
C ARG A 282 -3.02 1.81 -4.55
N GLU A 283 -3.31 2.59 -3.51
CA GLU A 283 -2.33 2.96 -2.48
C GLU A 283 -1.74 1.75 -1.73
N SER A 284 -2.54 0.68 -1.53
CA SER A 284 -2.07 -0.59 -0.94
C SER A 284 -0.87 -1.18 -1.68
N MET A 285 -0.81 -1.00 -2.99
CA MET A 285 0.25 -1.46 -3.90
C MET A 285 1.20 -0.33 -4.31
N GLY A 286 1.14 0.82 -3.62
CA GLY A 286 1.76 2.07 -4.05
C GLY A 286 3.29 2.14 -3.95
N ALA A 287 3.97 1.20 -3.27
CA ALA A 287 5.44 1.25 -3.12
C ALA A 287 6.15 1.14 -4.47
N ALA A 288 5.80 0.12 -5.26
CA ALA A 288 6.39 -0.09 -6.58
C ALA A 288 6.09 1.07 -7.53
N VAL A 289 4.84 1.57 -7.50
CA VAL A 289 4.41 2.72 -8.31
C VAL A 289 5.23 3.96 -7.93
N LEU A 290 5.34 4.28 -6.64
CA LEU A 290 6.13 5.41 -6.16
C LEU A 290 7.59 5.30 -6.57
N SER A 291 8.24 4.17 -6.30
CA SER A 291 9.66 3.99 -6.62
C SER A 291 9.93 4.16 -8.12
N ALA A 292 9.06 3.59 -8.97
CA ALA A 292 9.16 3.74 -10.42
C ALA A 292 8.99 5.21 -10.85
N LEU A 293 8.00 5.92 -10.30
CA LEU A 293 7.76 7.33 -10.58
C LEU A 293 8.92 8.23 -10.13
N LEU A 294 9.47 8.02 -8.92
CA LEU A 294 10.62 8.79 -8.42
C LEU A 294 11.87 8.57 -9.28
N SER A 295 12.10 7.34 -9.72
CA SER A 295 13.20 7.04 -10.66
C SER A 295 13.00 7.74 -12.00
N ALA A 296 11.77 7.73 -12.53
CA ALA A 296 11.44 8.42 -13.77
C ALA A 296 11.60 9.95 -13.63
N LEU A 297 11.07 10.55 -12.58
CA LEU A 297 11.20 11.99 -12.31
C LEU A 297 12.66 12.41 -12.19
N SER A 298 13.49 11.62 -11.51
CA SER A 298 14.94 11.85 -11.41
C SER A 298 15.63 11.81 -12.78
N GLY A 299 15.26 10.84 -13.62
CA GLY A 299 15.77 10.74 -15.00
C GLY A 299 15.34 11.94 -15.86
N ILE A 300 14.07 12.34 -15.75
CA ILE A 300 13.50 13.47 -16.50
C ILE A 300 14.22 14.77 -16.12
N GLU A 301 14.33 15.03 -14.81
CA GLU A 301 15.03 16.21 -14.28
C GLU A 301 16.48 16.27 -14.77
N ALA A 302 17.22 15.16 -14.68
CA ALA A 302 18.61 15.08 -15.14
C ALA A 302 18.74 15.34 -16.65
N ARG A 303 17.77 14.92 -17.47
CA ARG A 303 17.76 15.21 -18.91
C ARG A 303 17.45 16.67 -19.18
N ILE A 304 16.40 17.19 -18.58
CA ILE A 304 15.94 18.58 -18.74
C ILE A 304 17.05 19.57 -18.33
N GLN A 305 17.78 19.28 -17.25
CA GLN A 305 18.89 20.11 -16.79
C GLN A 305 20.01 20.24 -17.83
N ARG A 306 20.29 19.19 -18.61
CA ARG A 306 21.34 19.16 -19.64
C ARG A 306 20.96 19.85 -20.95
N LEU A 307 19.67 20.12 -21.19
CA LEU A 307 19.23 20.80 -22.42
C LEU A 307 19.62 22.28 -22.40
N GLU A 308 20.11 22.80 -23.53
CA GLU A 308 20.33 24.24 -23.71
C GLU A 308 19.00 24.98 -23.91
N ASP A 309 18.10 24.42 -24.73
CA ASP A 309 16.76 24.93 -24.97
C ASP A 309 15.85 24.60 -23.78
N LYS A 310 15.41 25.65 -23.06
CA LYS A 310 14.53 25.55 -21.90
C LYS A 310 13.04 25.70 -22.22
N SER A 311 12.65 25.58 -23.50
CA SER A 311 11.24 25.57 -23.89
C SER A 311 10.55 24.30 -23.39
N VAL A 312 9.28 24.45 -23.01
CA VAL A 312 8.44 23.33 -22.53
C VAL A 312 8.29 22.24 -23.59
N LEU A 313 8.27 22.62 -24.88
CA LEU A 313 8.23 21.65 -25.98
C LEU A 313 9.41 20.67 -25.92
N ARG A 314 10.64 21.18 -25.73
CA ARG A 314 11.84 20.33 -25.61
C ARG A 314 11.87 19.56 -24.31
N TRP A 315 11.40 20.15 -23.20
CA TRP A 315 11.30 19.44 -21.92
C TRP A 315 10.35 18.27 -22.01
N ARG A 316 9.18 18.46 -22.64
CA ARG A 316 8.20 17.41 -22.89
C ARG A 316 8.80 16.28 -23.70
N ASP A 317 9.42 16.58 -24.84
CA ASP A 317 10.00 15.54 -25.72
C ASP A 317 11.08 14.73 -24.97
N ALA A 318 11.97 15.41 -24.24
CA ALA A 318 13.00 14.73 -23.44
C ALA A 318 12.41 13.91 -22.28
N ALA A 319 11.31 14.36 -21.68
CA ALA A 319 10.62 13.63 -20.63
C ALA A 319 9.92 12.37 -21.16
N VAL A 320 9.27 12.46 -22.32
CA VAL A 320 8.66 11.30 -23.01
C VAL A 320 9.74 10.28 -23.37
N GLU A 321 10.88 10.72 -23.93
CA GLU A 321 12.02 9.82 -24.22
C GLU A 321 12.62 9.18 -22.95
N GLU A 322 12.57 9.86 -21.80
CA GLU A 322 12.95 9.26 -20.52
C GLU A 322 11.97 8.17 -20.11
N LEU A 323 10.68 8.47 -20.14
CA LEU A 323 9.63 7.54 -19.73
C LEU A 323 9.63 6.29 -20.62
N ASP A 324 9.74 6.46 -21.94
CA ASP A 324 9.81 5.35 -22.88
C ASP A 324 11.03 4.44 -22.59
N ARG A 325 12.18 5.02 -22.21
CA ARG A 325 13.37 4.24 -21.82
C ARG A 325 13.17 3.50 -20.50
N VAL A 326 12.62 4.18 -19.49
CA VAL A 326 12.37 3.57 -18.17
C VAL A 326 11.40 2.39 -18.32
N ILE A 327 10.31 2.57 -19.08
CA ILE A 327 9.33 1.51 -19.38
C ILE A 327 10.03 0.32 -20.07
N ALA A 328 10.85 0.56 -21.09
CA ALA A 328 11.57 -0.50 -21.81
C ALA A 328 12.55 -1.27 -20.90
N SER A 329 13.27 -0.58 -20.00
CA SER A 329 14.29 -1.18 -19.13
C SER A 329 13.72 -2.14 -18.07
N ARG A 330 12.41 -2.12 -17.80
CA ARG A 330 11.78 -2.97 -16.77
C ARG A 330 11.90 -4.47 -17.06
N GLN A 331 12.11 -4.87 -18.32
CA GLN A 331 12.36 -6.27 -18.67
C GLN A 331 13.75 -6.73 -18.20
N ASP A 332 14.73 -5.83 -18.21
CA ASP A 332 16.11 -6.13 -17.81
C ASP A 332 16.22 -6.37 -16.30
N THR A 333 15.46 -5.62 -15.49
CA THR A 333 15.39 -5.82 -14.03
C THR A 333 14.99 -7.24 -13.66
N ALA A 334 13.98 -7.81 -14.33
CA ALA A 334 13.55 -9.18 -14.04
C ALA A 334 14.59 -10.21 -14.44
N ARG A 335 15.27 -10.01 -15.57
CA ARG A 335 16.38 -10.87 -15.98
C ARG A 335 17.52 -10.83 -14.96
N ALA A 336 17.84 -9.65 -14.42
CA ALA A 336 18.87 -9.49 -13.39
C ALA A 336 18.51 -10.23 -12.08
N ILE A 337 17.25 -10.17 -11.63
CA ILE A 337 16.79 -10.92 -10.46
C ILE A 337 16.90 -12.42 -10.70
N SER A 338 16.41 -12.91 -11.85
CA SER A 338 16.49 -14.31 -12.23
C SER A 338 17.93 -14.84 -12.22
N THR A 339 18.87 -14.08 -12.80
CA THR A 339 20.30 -14.42 -12.79
C THR A 339 20.85 -14.46 -11.38
N THR A 340 20.55 -13.45 -10.54
CA THR A 340 21.01 -13.39 -9.15
C THR A 340 20.48 -14.57 -8.34
N PHE A 341 19.20 -14.92 -8.50
CA PHE A 341 18.60 -16.07 -7.85
C PHE A 341 19.24 -17.39 -8.32
N SER A 342 19.45 -17.56 -9.62
CA SER A 342 20.11 -18.74 -10.19
C SER A 342 21.51 -18.95 -9.61
N SER A 343 22.31 -17.88 -9.51
CA SER A 343 23.62 -17.93 -8.85
C SER A 343 23.52 -18.29 -7.37
N PHE A 344 22.58 -17.66 -6.64
CA PHE A 344 22.35 -17.97 -5.22
C PHE A 344 22.03 -19.45 -5.00
N ILE A 345 21.08 -20.02 -5.75
CA ILE A 345 20.70 -21.43 -5.61
C ILE A 345 21.89 -22.35 -5.92
N LYS A 346 22.65 -22.07 -6.98
CA LYS A 346 23.85 -22.85 -7.35
C LYS A 346 24.90 -22.83 -6.24
N GLU A 347 25.25 -21.65 -5.76
CA GLU A 347 26.37 -21.45 -4.84
C GLU A 347 26.05 -21.83 -3.39
N HIS A 348 24.83 -21.60 -2.94
CA HIS A 348 24.49 -21.67 -1.50
C HIS A 348 23.66 -22.89 -1.13
N ILE A 349 22.94 -23.48 -2.09
CA ILE A 349 22.05 -24.62 -1.86
C ILE A 349 22.58 -25.87 -2.58
N ALA A 350 22.71 -25.83 -3.91
CA ALA A 350 23.11 -26.99 -4.72
C ALA A 350 24.50 -27.52 -4.35
N SER A 351 25.48 -26.62 -4.14
CA SER A 351 26.84 -26.96 -3.73
C SER A 351 26.92 -27.75 -2.41
N LYS A 352 25.97 -27.54 -1.49
CA LYS A 352 25.92 -28.18 -0.17
C LYS A 352 25.17 -29.51 -0.17
N LEU A 353 24.17 -29.64 -1.04
CA LEU A 353 23.36 -30.85 -1.15
C LEU A 353 24.05 -31.95 -1.98
N GLY A 354 25.00 -31.57 -2.85
CA GLY A 354 25.55 -32.46 -3.86
C GLY A 354 24.50 -32.76 -4.95
N GLN A 355 24.93 -33.18 -6.15
CA GLN A 355 24.03 -33.45 -7.28
C GLN A 355 23.11 -34.69 -7.08
N ALA A 356 22.99 -35.22 -5.87
CA ALA A 356 22.38 -36.51 -5.60
C ALA A 356 20.85 -36.49 -5.51
N ARG A 357 20.22 -35.33 -5.29
CA ARG A 357 18.75 -35.20 -5.19
C ARG A 357 18.22 -33.85 -5.68
N PRO A 358 16.93 -33.75 -6.05
CA PRO A 358 16.28 -32.47 -6.32
C PRO A 358 16.35 -31.52 -5.11
N ILE A 359 16.43 -30.22 -5.39
CA ILE A 359 16.25 -29.17 -4.39
C ILE A 359 14.75 -29.02 -4.14
N LYS A 360 14.34 -29.16 -2.88
CA LYS A 360 12.95 -29.06 -2.45
C LYS A 360 12.60 -27.62 -2.11
N VAL A 361 11.68 -27.04 -2.87
CA VAL A 361 11.27 -25.63 -2.75
C VAL A 361 9.79 -25.57 -2.39
N LEU A 362 9.45 -24.80 -1.36
CA LEU A 362 8.06 -24.44 -1.03
C LEU A 362 7.79 -23.00 -1.45
N THR A 363 6.65 -22.74 -2.09
CA THR A 363 6.18 -21.39 -2.42
C THR A 363 4.67 -21.28 -2.19
N VAL A 364 4.17 -20.06 -2.10
CA VAL A 364 2.74 -19.73 -1.92
C VAL A 364 2.24 -18.91 -3.08
N SER A 365 1.04 -19.23 -3.58
CA SER A 365 0.32 -18.49 -4.62
C SER A 365 1.12 -18.35 -5.93
N GLU A 366 0.83 -17.30 -6.68
CA GLU A 366 1.47 -16.92 -7.94
C GLU A 366 2.28 -15.63 -7.76
N SER A 367 3.54 -15.64 -8.21
CA SER A 367 4.42 -14.49 -8.24
C SER A 367 5.22 -14.50 -9.54
N SER A 368 5.03 -13.46 -10.38
CA SER A 368 5.73 -13.36 -11.67
C SER A 368 7.26 -13.29 -11.51
N THR A 369 7.75 -12.63 -10.45
CA THR A 369 9.17 -12.59 -10.12
C THR A 369 9.70 -13.99 -9.78
N ILE A 370 8.96 -14.78 -8.99
CA ILE A 370 9.31 -16.17 -8.69
C ILE A 370 9.25 -17.04 -9.95
N THR A 371 8.21 -16.91 -10.76
CA THR A 371 8.07 -17.65 -12.03
C THR A 371 9.29 -17.44 -12.92
N CYS A 372 9.69 -16.18 -13.15
CA CYS A 372 10.87 -15.85 -13.94
C CYS A 372 12.15 -16.44 -13.35
N ALA A 373 12.30 -16.40 -12.03
CA ALA A 373 13.49 -16.92 -11.34
C ALA A 373 13.58 -18.46 -11.41
N LEU A 374 12.46 -19.15 -11.22
CA LEU A 374 12.40 -20.61 -11.33
C LEU A 374 12.60 -21.10 -12.77
N ARG A 375 12.02 -20.40 -13.76
CA ARG A 375 12.26 -20.69 -15.19
C ARG A 375 13.73 -20.60 -15.56
N GLU A 376 14.42 -19.58 -15.08
CA GLU A 376 15.86 -19.42 -15.29
C GLU A 376 16.65 -20.62 -14.73
N VAL A 377 16.28 -21.07 -13.53
CA VAL A 377 16.90 -22.26 -12.92
C VAL A 377 16.61 -23.53 -13.75
N ILE A 378 15.36 -23.72 -14.19
CA ILE A 378 14.93 -24.89 -14.96
C ILE A 378 15.64 -24.94 -16.32
N ALA A 379 15.67 -23.82 -17.04
CA ALA A 379 16.17 -23.76 -18.42
C ALA A 379 17.70 -23.73 -18.50
N ASN A 380 18.37 -23.00 -17.60
CA ASN A 380 19.78 -22.62 -17.78
C ASN A 380 20.73 -23.26 -16.75
N THR A 381 20.28 -24.30 -16.04
CA THR A 381 21.09 -25.00 -15.03
C THR A 381 20.90 -26.50 -15.10
N GLY A 382 21.82 -27.27 -14.51
CA GLY A 382 21.69 -28.73 -14.34
C GLY A 382 20.87 -29.15 -13.10
N ILE A 383 20.27 -28.20 -12.38
CA ILE A 383 19.59 -28.46 -11.09
C ILE A 383 18.20 -29.06 -11.33
N SER A 384 17.87 -30.13 -10.62
CA SER A 384 16.50 -30.66 -10.54
C SER A 384 15.75 -30.05 -9.36
N LEU A 385 14.47 -29.75 -9.54
CA LEU A 385 13.62 -29.12 -8.51
C LEU A 385 12.44 -30.01 -8.13
N ASP A 386 12.15 -30.12 -6.83
CA ASP A 386 10.86 -30.57 -6.29
C ASP A 386 10.14 -29.35 -5.74
N LEU A 387 9.19 -28.83 -6.49
CA LEU A 387 8.47 -27.60 -6.18
C LEU A 387 7.09 -27.93 -5.60
N ARG A 388 6.88 -27.50 -4.36
CA ARG A 388 5.63 -27.60 -3.62
C ARG A 388 4.96 -26.24 -3.59
N ILE A 389 3.74 -26.17 -4.09
CA ILE A 389 3.02 -24.91 -4.29
C ILE A 389 1.75 -24.94 -3.44
N LEU A 390 1.62 -23.98 -2.53
CA LEU A 390 0.37 -23.73 -1.81
C LEU A 390 -0.54 -22.86 -2.71
N GLU A 391 -1.77 -23.32 -2.94
CA GLU A 391 -2.66 -22.76 -3.97
C GLU A 391 -3.13 -21.32 -3.71
N SER A 392 -3.26 -20.88 -2.45
CA SER A 392 -3.78 -19.57 -2.01
C SER A 392 -5.28 -19.36 -2.28
N ARG A 393 -6.14 -19.77 -1.33
CA ARG A 393 -7.58 -19.46 -1.35
C ARG A 393 -7.82 -17.97 -1.12
N PRO A 394 -8.89 -17.38 -1.72
CA PRO A 394 -9.97 -18.05 -2.44
C PRO A 394 -9.75 -18.24 -3.94
N LEU A 395 -8.71 -17.66 -4.54
CA LEU A 395 -8.57 -17.60 -6.00
C LEU A 395 -7.71 -18.73 -6.58
N PHE A 396 -7.02 -19.50 -5.73
CA PHE A 396 -6.23 -20.67 -6.11
C PHE A 396 -5.10 -20.34 -7.10
N GLU A 397 -4.49 -19.15 -6.98
CA GLU A 397 -3.57 -18.65 -8.00
C GLU A 397 -2.32 -19.53 -8.18
N GLY A 398 -1.92 -20.32 -7.17
CA GLY A 398 -0.83 -21.28 -7.29
C GLY A 398 -1.01 -22.32 -8.40
N VAL A 399 -2.25 -22.57 -8.84
CA VAL A 399 -2.55 -23.43 -10.00
C VAL A 399 -2.00 -22.80 -11.30
N SER A 400 -2.07 -21.48 -11.44
CA SER A 400 -1.51 -20.75 -12.59
C SER A 400 0.01 -20.92 -12.65
N LEU A 401 0.69 -20.75 -11.51
CA LEU A 401 2.14 -20.96 -11.39
C LEU A 401 2.55 -22.39 -11.80
N ALA A 402 1.85 -23.40 -11.29
CA ALA A 402 2.13 -24.80 -11.62
C ALA A 402 1.95 -25.07 -13.12
N SER A 403 0.85 -24.59 -13.72
CA SER A 403 0.57 -24.69 -15.15
C SER A 403 1.67 -24.02 -15.98
N GLU A 404 2.08 -22.83 -15.59
CA GLU A 404 3.09 -22.05 -16.30
C GLU A 404 4.49 -22.70 -16.28
N LEU A 405 4.91 -23.22 -15.12
CA LEU A 405 6.20 -23.90 -14.98
C LEU A 405 6.23 -25.27 -15.66
N SER A 406 5.12 -26.02 -15.64
CA SER A 406 5.04 -27.32 -16.31
C SER A 406 5.32 -27.22 -17.82
N LYS A 407 4.92 -26.11 -18.45
CA LYS A 407 5.15 -25.80 -19.87
C LYS A 407 6.58 -25.35 -20.17
N SER A 408 7.36 -25.02 -19.14
CA SER A 408 8.71 -24.45 -19.27
C SER A 408 9.81 -25.52 -19.31
N VAL A 409 9.47 -26.80 -19.10
CA VAL A 409 10.40 -27.92 -19.15
C VAL A 409 10.59 -28.35 -20.61
N PRO A 410 11.82 -28.31 -21.16
CA PRO A 410 12.08 -28.78 -22.53
C PRO A 410 11.73 -30.26 -22.67
N SER A 411 10.91 -30.61 -23.68
CA SER A 411 10.45 -31.98 -23.93
C SER A 411 11.58 -32.99 -24.21
N SER A 412 12.80 -32.51 -24.49
CA SER A 412 13.97 -33.29 -24.89
C SER A 412 14.93 -33.69 -23.75
N GLN A 413 14.66 -33.31 -22.49
CA GLN A 413 15.53 -33.63 -21.34
C GLN A 413 15.06 -34.85 -20.51
N PHE A 414 14.15 -35.68 -21.03
CA PHE A 414 14.12 -37.09 -20.61
C PHE A 414 15.42 -37.73 -21.12
N SER A 415 16.45 -37.63 -20.29
CA SER A 415 17.79 -38.16 -20.47
C SER A 415 17.81 -39.45 -21.30
N THR A 416 18.24 -39.33 -22.55
CA THR A 416 18.84 -40.41 -23.35
C THR A 416 20.32 -40.57 -23.02
N ASP A 417 20.72 -40.27 -21.77
CA ASP A 417 21.98 -40.78 -21.26
C ASP A 417 21.77 -42.30 -21.15
N GLU A 418 22.24 -43.00 -22.18
CA GLU A 418 22.60 -44.40 -22.12
C GLU A 418 23.60 -44.57 -20.96
N ALA A 419 23.07 -44.69 -19.74
CA ALA A 419 23.81 -45.16 -18.60
C ALA A 419 24.28 -46.58 -18.96
N THR A 420 25.54 -46.69 -19.34
CA THR A 420 26.31 -47.93 -19.43
C THR A 420 26.36 -48.53 -18.03
N ASN A 421 25.28 -49.21 -17.65
CA ASN A 421 25.17 -49.81 -16.33
C ASN A 421 25.92 -51.15 -16.30
N GLU A 422 26.72 -51.34 -15.25
CA GLU A 422 27.22 -52.67 -14.90
C GLU A 422 26.04 -53.63 -14.60
N PRO A 423 26.13 -54.91 -14.99
CA PRO A 423 25.06 -55.87 -14.79
C PRO A 423 24.82 -56.17 -13.31
N GLY A 424 23.63 -55.80 -12.78
CA GLY A 424 23.16 -56.27 -11.46
C GLY A 424 22.52 -55.22 -10.54
N GLN A 425 22.54 -53.92 -10.87
CA GLN A 425 21.89 -52.90 -10.05
C GLN A 425 20.43 -52.63 -10.49
N PRO A 426 19.49 -52.44 -9.53
CA PRO A 426 18.12 -52.04 -9.85
C PRO A 426 18.12 -50.67 -10.53
N ARG A 427 17.32 -50.52 -11.60
CA ARG A 427 17.11 -49.25 -12.30
C ARG A 427 16.67 -48.18 -11.30
N LYS A 428 17.48 -47.15 -11.08
CA LYS A 428 16.98 -45.91 -10.46
C LYS A 428 16.12 -45.21 -11.50
N ASP A 429 14.87 -44.94 -11.17
CA ASP A 429 14.01 -44.12 -12.02
C ASP A 429 14.70 -42.77 -12.27
N PRO A 430 14.68 -42.25 -13.51
CA PRO A 430 15.31 -40.98 -13.82
C PRO A 430 14.67 -39.87 -12.99
N ILE A 431 15.51 -39.09 -12.30
CA ILE A 431 15.05 -37.96 -11.48
C ILE A 431 14.50 -36.90 -12.43
N PRO A 432 13.21 -36.52 -12.33
CA PRO A 432 12.65 -35.51 -13.21
C PRO A 432 13.34 -34.16 -13.00
N LYS A 433 13.46 -33.39 -14.08
CA LYS A 433 14.00 -32.03 -14.03
C LYS A 433 13.17 -31.11 -13.11
N LEU A 434 11.86 -31.30 -13.13
CA LEU A 434 10.90 -30.58 -12.30
C LEU A 434 9.81 -31.55 -11.83
N GLN A 435 9.70 -31.71 -10.52
CA GLN A 435 8.56 -32.34 -9.86
C GLN A 435 7.69 -31.22 -9.29
N LEU A 436 6.37 -31.30 -9.52
CA LEU A 436 5.39 -30.32 -9.04
C LEU A 436 4.38 -31.00 -8.14
N THR A 437 4.16 -30.44 -6.95
CA THR A 437 3.09 -30.88 -6.03
C THR A 437 2.28 -29.67 -5.58
N LEU A 438 0.96 -29.70 -5.80
CA LEU A 438 0.03 -28.67 -5.33
C LEU A 438 -0.56 -29.09 -3.98
N TYR A 439 -0.60 -28.15 -3.05
CA TYR A 439 -1.16 -28.31 -1.70
C TYR A 439 -2.22 -27.24 -1.45
N THR A 440 -3.22 -27.60 -0.66
CA THR A 440 -4.09 -26.60 -0.03
C THR A 440 -3.30 -25.80 1.00
N ASP A 441 -3.66 -24.55 1.24
CA ASP A 441 -2.94 -23.69 2.20
C ASP A 441 -2.97 -24.25 3.63
N ALA A 442 -4.06 -24.94 3.98
CA ALA A 442 -4.21 -25.65 5.25
C ALA A 442 -3.16 -26.75 5.46
N SER A 443 -2.54 -27.22 4.37
CA SER A 443 -1.49 -28.24 4.39
C SER A 443 -0.09 -27.65 4.50
N SER A 444 0.06 -26.35 4.84
CA SER A 444 1.35 -25.66 4.94
C SER A 444 2.42 -26.45 5.70
N ALA A 445 2.08 -27.04 6.86
CA ALA A 445 3.01 -27.86 7.64
C ALA A 445 3.43 -29.15 6.95
N LEU A 446 2.49 -29.82 6.26
CA LEU A 446 2.78 -31.05 5.50
C LEU A 446 3.64 -30.72 4.26
N ALA A 447 3.31 -29.64 3.55
CA ALA A 447 4.06 -29.18 2.39
C ALA A 447 5.48 -28.74 2.77
N SER A 448 5.68 -28.26 4.00
CA SER A 448 6.97 -27.81 4.53
C SER A 448 7.92 -28.94 4.93
N ASP A 449 7.49 -30.20 4.92
CA ASP A 449 8.31 -31.33 5.38
C ASP A 449 9.56 -31.55 4.50
N ASP A 450 10.75 -31.56 5.12
CA ASP A 450 12.04 -31.75 4.45
C ASP A 450 12.32 -30.78 3.28
N VAL A 451 11.82 -29.54 3.35
CA VAL A 451 12.11 -28.52 2.32
C VAL A 451 13.47 -27.87 2.54
N ASP A 452 14.17 -27.55 1.45
CA ASP A 452 15.48 -26.87 1.50
C ASP A 452 15.32 -25.36 1.49
N VAL A 453 14.31 -24.86 0.77
CA VAL A 453 14.08 -23.43 0.54
C VAL A 453 12.58 -23.15 0.64
N VAL A 454 12.21 -22.12 1.38
CA VAL A 454 10.90 -21.47 1.25
C VAL A 454 11.13 -20.19 0.45
N LEU A 455 10.52 -20.13 -0.72
CA LEU A 455 10.66 -19.05 -1.68
C LEU A 455 9.41 -18.19 -1.67
N ILE A 456 9.55 -16.92 -1.29
CA ILE A 456 8.43 -16.01 -1.11
C ILE A 456 8.67 -14.72 -1.88
N GLY A 457 7.63 -14.23 -2.56
CA GLY A 457 7.65 -12.93 -3.20
C GLY A 457 7.49 -11.81 -2.17
N ALA A 458 7.55 -10.58 -2.63
CA ALA A 458 7.05 -9.45 -1.84
C ALA A 458 6.09 -8.65 -2.71
N ASP A 459 5.00 -8.17 -2.12
CA ASP A 459 4.21 -7.08 -2.69
C ASP A 459 4.70 -5.73 -2.14
N ARG A 460 5.22 -5.74 -0.91
CA ARG A 460 5.87 -4.59 -0.26
C ARG A 460 6.94 -5.05 0.74
N ILE A 461 8.00 -4.27 0.88
CA ILE A 461 9.03 -4.45 1.92
C ILE A 461 9.10 -3.17 2.75
N ALA A 462 8.89 -3.26 4.06
CA ALA A 462 9.01 -2.12 4.97
C ALA A 462 10.47 -1.74 5.22
N GLU A 463 10.71 -0.53 5.75
CA GLU A 463 12.05 -0.07 6.16
C GLU A 463 12.74 -1.06 7.11
N SER A 464 11.97 -1.71 7.99
CA SER A 464 12.46 -2.72 8.93
C SER A 464 12.89 -4.04 8.29
N GLY A 465 12.64 -4.21 6.99
CA GLY A 465 12.78 -5.49 6.28
C GLY A 465 11.55 -6.40 6.38
N ALA A 466 10.52 -6.04 7.15
CA ALA A 466 9.27 -6.80 7.18
C ALA A 466 8.68 -6.89 5.75
N VAL A 467 8.17 -8.06 5.38
CA VAL A 467 7.64 -8.31 4.03
C VAL A 467 6.14 -8.46 4.08
N SER A 468 5.42 -7.67 3.29
CA SER A 468 4.01 -7.89 3.02
C SER A 468 3.88 -8.73 1.75
N ASN A 469 3.21 -9.86 1.85
CA ASN A 469 2.91 -10.74 0.72
C ASN A 469 1.53 -11.38 0.92
N LYS A 470 1.04 -12.09 -0.09
CA LYS A 470 -0.26 -12.79 -0.04
C LYS A 470 -0.40 -13.69 1.20
N THR A 471 -1.60 -13.68 1.77
CA THR A 471 -1.97 -14.53 2.92
C THR A 471 -1.68 -16.01 2.65
N GLY A 472 -1.08 -16.68 3.64
CA GLY A 472 -0.54 -18.04 3.54
C GLY A 472 0.99 -18.07 3.60
N SER A 473 1.65 -16.94 3.31
CA SER A 473 3.11 -16.80 3.36
C SER A 473 3.69 -16.93 4.77
N LEU A 474 3.09 -16.26 5.76
CA LEU A 474 3.55 -16.33 7.15
C LEU A 474 3.31 -17.74 7.75
N PRO A 475 2.13 -18.36 7.60
CA PRO A 475 1.92 -19.76 7.99
C PRO A 475 2.91 -20.74 7.34
N ALA A 476 3.23 -20.57 6.06
CA ALA A 476 4.21 -21.41 5.36
C ALA A 476 5.61 -21.27 5.96
N ILE A 477 6.07 -20.04 6.23
CA ILE A 477 7.37 -19.77 6.84
C ILE A 477 7.45 -20.32 8.27
N LEU A 478 6.43 -20.07 9.10
CA LEU A 478 6.38 -20.56 10.48
C LEU A 478 6.37 -22.09 10.51
N SER A 479 5.60 -22.70 9.62
CA SER A 479 5.56 -24.15 9.44
C SER A 479 6.95 -24.69 9.08
N ALA A 480 7.59 -24.14 8.05
CA ALA A 480 8.91 -24.57 7.61
C ALA A 480 9.99 -24.39 8.68
N LYS A 481 10.01 -23.28 9.42
CA LYS A 481 10.96 -23.11 10.53
C LYS A 481 10.79 -24.16 11.63
N HIS A 482 9.56 -24.65 11.83
CA HIS A 482 9.29 -25.69 12.81
C HIS A 482 9.63 -27.10 12.30
N VAL A 483 9.10 -27.48 11.13
CA VAL A 483 9.23 -28.86 10.61
C VAL A 483 10.54 -29.09 9.84
N SER A 484 11.11 -28.04 9.25
CA SER A 484 12.35 -28.05 8.47
C SER A 484 13.30 -26.93 8.93
N PRO A 485 13.85 -26.97 10.16
CA PRO A 485 14.62 -25.84 10.72
C PRO A 485 15.88 -25.44 9.94
N LYS A 486 16.34 -26.29 9.01
CA LYS A 486 17.48 -26.02 8.12
C LYS A 486 17.08 -25.33 6.82
N ALA A 487 15.79 -25.26 6.52
CA ALA A 487 15.27 -24.60 5.33
C ALA A 487 15.65 -23.12 5.34
N LYS A 488 15.98 -22.59 4.16
CA LYS A 488 16.28 -21.17 3.98
C LYS A 488 15.04 -20.40 3.54
N ILE A 489 14.71 -19.33 4.26
CA ILE A 489 13.62 -18.43 3.93
C ILE A 489 14.15 -17.32 3.02
N VAL A 490 13.82 -17.42 1.74
CA VAL A 490 14.36 -16.58 0.66
C VAL A 490 13.26 -15.68 0.12
N ILE A 491 13.46 -14.37 0.22
CA ILE A 491 12.60 -13.37 -0.40
C ILE A 491 13.17 -13.01 -1.77
N VAL A 492 12.39 -13.13 -2.83
CA VAL A 492 12.78 -12.68 -4.18
C VAL A 492 11.87 -11.53 -4.60
N SER A 493 12.47 -10.34 -4.79
CA SER A 493 11.72 -9.12 -5.09
C SER A 493 12.60 -8.07 -5.77
N GLU A 494 11.96 -7.19 -6.55
CA GLU A 494 12.56 -5.95 -7.02
C GLU A 494 12.80 -4.96 -5.86
N THR A 495 13.85 -4.14 -5.92
CA THR A 495 14.06 -3.07 -4.92
C THR A 495 12.96 -2.00 -4.95
N GLU A 496 12.25 -1.87 -6.07
CA GLU A 496 11.11 -0.95 -6.20
C GLU A 496 9.98 -1.22 -5.21
N LYS A 497 9.87 -2.44 -4.66
CA LYS A 497 8.83 -2.77 -3.67
C LYS A 497 9.19 -2.32 -2.25
N VAL A 498 10.37 -1.73 -2.06
CA VAL A 498 10.75 -1.12 -0.78
C VAL A 498 9.93 0.14 -0.57
N ALA A 499 9.30 0.22 0.59
CA ALA A 499 8.50 1.34 1.04
C ALA A 499 9.36 2.54 1.45
N THR A 500 8.77 3.74 1.42
CA THR A 500 9.32 4.90 2.15
C THR A 500 9.24 4.69 3.66
N PRO A 501 10.03 5.45 4.46
CA PRO A 501 10.14 5.23 5.91
C PRO A 501 8.79 5.34 6.61
N GLY A 502 8.56 4.45 7.57
CA GLY A 502 7.28 4.36 8.27
C GLY A 502 7.03 3.00 8.89
N ALA A 503 6.09 2.96 9.85
CA ALA A 503 5.70 1.71 10.48
C ALA A 503 4.91 0.83 9.50
N ALA A 504 5.23 -0.46 9.42
CA ALA A 504 4.53 -1.42 8.56
C ALA A 504 2.99 -1.44 8.81
N ALA A 505 2.58 -1.29 10.07
CA ALA A 505 1.17 -1.25 10.47
C ALA A 505 0.43 0.04 10.10
N ALA A 506 1.14 1.12 9.74
CA ALA A 506 0.53 2.38 9.32
C ALA A 506 0.10 2.36 7.84
N HIS A 507 0.35 1.27 7.12
CA HIS A 507 -0.02 1.13 5.72
C HIS A 507 -1.44 0.60 5.55
N VAL A 508 -2.10 1.07 4.47
CA VAL A 508 -3.46 0.68 4.13
C VAL A 508 -3.52 -0.83 3.89
N VAL A 509 -4.24 -1.54 4.76
CA VAL A 509 -4.50 -2.97 4.63
C VAL A 509 -5.65 -3.16 3.65
N GLU A 510 -5.39 -3.88 2.56
CA GLU A 510 -6.41 -4.24 1.58
C GLU A 510 -7.12 -5.54 2.02
N ASN A 511 -8.42 -5.43 2.26
CA ASN A 511 -9.32 -6.58 2.35
C ASN A 511 -10.05 -6.69 1.02
N ASN A 512 -10.02 -7.87 0.41
CA ASN A 512 -10.82 -8.14 -0.77
C ASN A 512 -12.30 -8.32 -0.40
N ASP A 513 -13.17 -8.29 -1.41
CA ASP A 513 -14.59 -8.56 -1.24
C ASP A 513 -14.80 -9.95 -0.58
N PRO A 514 -15.49 -10.02 0.57
CA PRO A 514 -15.89 -11.28 1.20
C PRO A 514 -16.66 -12.23 0.28
N ALA A 515 -17.36 -11.71 -0.75
CA ALA A 515 -18.08 -12.53 -1.72
C ALA A 515 -17.15 -13.54 -2.44
N GLN A 516 -15.87 -13.22 -2.62
CA GLN A 516 -14.88 -14.15 -3.20
C GLN A 516 -14.74 -15.44 -2.37
N LEU A 517 -14.80 -15.35 -1.04
CA LEU A 517 -14.79 -16.52 -0.16
C LEU A 517 -16.11 -17.28 -0.25
N MET A 518 -17.22 -16.55 -0.30
CA MET A 518 -18.57 -17.14 -0.33
C MET A 518 -18.81 -17.94 -1.62
N HIS A 519 -18.26 -17.51 -2.76
CA HIS A 519 -18.32 -18.28 -4.01
C HIS A 519 -17.79 -19.71 -3.85
N ALA A 520 -16.70 -19.88 -3.08
CA ALA A 520 -16.15 -21.20 -2.80
C ALA A 520 -17.06 -22.04 -1.89
N TRP A 521 -17.87 -21.42 -1.02
CA TRP A 521 -18.83 -22.12 -0.16
C TRP A 521 -20.10 -22.52 -0.91
N THR A 522 -20.57 -21.68 -1.82
CA THR A 522 -21.77 -21.93 -2.63
C THR A 522 -21.51 -22.82 -3.85
N ALA A 523 -20.25 -23.17 -4.12
CA ALA A 523 -19.87 -23.99 -5.27
C ALA A 523 -20.62 -25.34 -5.32
N GLY A 524 -20.95 -25.78 -6.54
CA GLY A 524 -21.79 -26.96 -6.77
C GLY A 524 -21.24 -28.28 -6.24
N PHE A 525 -19.91 -28.38 -6.05
CA PHE A 525 -19.27 -29.56 -5.46
C PHE A 525 -19.46 -29.66 -3.94
N ASN A 526 -19.89 -28.60 -3.25
CA ASN A 526 -20.17 -28.65 -1.81
C ASN A 526 -21.52 -29.31 -1.51
N SER A 527 -21.65 -29.89 -0.31
CA SER A 527 -22.91 -30.46 0.16
C SER A 527 -24.02 -29.40 0.27
N GLU A 528 -25.28 -29.84 0.15
CA GLU A 528 -26.45 -28.98 0.34
C GLU A 528 -26.44 -28.26 1.70
N ARG A 529 -25.98 -28.94 2.76
CA ARG A 529 -25.81 -28.35 4.09
C ARG A 529 -24.89 -27.14 4.08
N ILE A 530 -23.74 -27.22 3.40
CA ILE A 530 -22.78 -26.09 3.32
C ILE A 530 -23.35 -24.96 2.47
N ARG A 531 -23.95 -25.26 1.31
CA ARG A 531 -24.55 -24.24 0.45
C ARG A 531 -25.70 -23.51 1.12
N SER A 532 -26.57 -24.25 1.83
CA SER A 532 -27.65 -23.68 2.63
C SER A 532 -27.11 -22.79 3.75
N ALA A 533 -26.10 -23.25 4.51
CA ALA A 533 -25.47 -22.44 5.55
C ALA A 533 -24.78 -21.17 5.01
N ALA A 534 -24.14 -21.24 3.84
CA ALA A 534 -23.53 -20.08 3.20
C ALA A 534 -24.56 -18.99 2.88
N GLY A 535 -25.79 -19.38 2.55
CA GLY A 535 -26.91 -18.46 2.32
C GLY A 535 -27.57 -17.91 3.59
N THR A 536 -27.30 -18.47 4.77
CA THR A 536 -27.85 -17.99 6.05
C THR A 536 -26.87 -17.16 6.87
N ILE A 537 -25.58 -17.15 6.52
CA ILE A 537 -24.61 -16.24 7.13
C ILE A 537 -24.86 -14.86 6.51
N PRO A 538 -25.33 -13.86 7.29
CA PRO A 538 -25.58 -12.53 6.75
C PRO A 538 -24.29 -11.97 6.17
N SER A 539 -24.30 -11.72 4.86
CA SER A 539 -23.31 -10.90 4.18
C SER A 539 -23.56 -9.46 4.62
N VAL A 540 -23.05 -9.07 5.79
CA VAL A 540 -22.82 -7.64 6.01
C VAL A 540 -21.69 -7.29 5.06
N ALA A 541 -22.05 -6.71 3.91
CA ALA A 541 -21.13 -6.02 3.02
C ALA A 541 -20.65 -4.74 3.72
N GLY A 542 -19.97 -4.91 4.85
CA GLY A 542 -19.25 -3.87 5.53
C GLY A 542 -17.85 -3.88 4.96
N GLY A 543 -17.59 -2.98 4.02
CA GLY A 543 -16.24 -2.46 3.78
C GLY A 543 -15.76 -1.73 5.03
N ALA A 544 -15.60 -2.47 6.12
CA ALA A 544 -15.07 -2.00 7.39
C ALA A 544 -13.58 -2.31 7.37
N THR A 545 -12.80 -1.30 7.01
CA THR A 545 -11.41 -1.24 7.44
C THR A 545 -11.38 -1.36 8.97
N VAL A 546 -10.24 -1.78 9.54
CA VAL A 546 -10.06 -2.16 10.95
C VAL A 546 -10.33 -1.01 11.96
N GLN A 547 -10.91 0.12 11.54
CA GLN A 547 -11.22 1.28 12.38
C GLN A 547 -12.66 1.33 12.95
N ASP A 548 -13.58 0.47 12.49
CA ASP A 548 -15.01 0.56 12.89
C ASP A 548 -15.36 -0.15 14.21
N ALA A 549 -14.59 0.08 15.27
CA ALA A 549 -14.80 -0.58 16.55
C ALA A 549 -15.31 0.34 17.67
N TYR A 550 -16.12 1.36 17.42
CA TYR A 550 -16.90 2.02 18.50
C TYR A 550 -18.13 2.74 17.91
N HIS A 551 -19.34 2.25 18.24
CA HIS A 551 -20.50 3.04 18.72
C HIS A 551 -21.78 2.17 18.81
N PRO A 552 -22.60 2.31 19.88
CA PRO A 552 -23.83 1.55 20.06
C PRO A 552 -25.04 2.24 19.40
N HIS A 553 -25.86 1.49 18.66
CA HIS A 553 -27.11 1.97 18.06
C HIS A 553 -28.32 1.64 18.95
N HIS A 554 -29.24 2.61 19.10
CA HIS A 554 -30.56 2.43 19.69
C HIS A 554 -31.67 2.73 18.65
N GLY A 555 -32.58 1.76 18.45
CA GLY A 555 -33.95 1.88 17.90
C GLY A 555 -34.06 1.88 16.36
N VAL A 556 -34.97 1.14 15.69
CA VAL A 556 -36.19 0.39 16.10
C VAL A 556 -36.50 -0.66 15.00
N ASP A 557 -37.01 -1.83 15.43
CA ASP A 557 -37.68 -2.93 14.69
C ASP A 557 -36.90 -3.74 13.63
N GLU A 558 -35.95 -4.57 14.07
CA GLU A 558 -35.62 -5.84 13.41
C GLU A 558 -35.45 -6.96 14.45
N VAL A 559 -35.85 -8.16 14.05
CA VAL A 559 -35.90 -9.37 14.89
C VAL A 559 -34.52 -9.72 15.45
N ASN A 560 -34.26 -9.31 16.69
CA ASN A 560 -33.30 -9.89 17.65
C ASN A 560 -31.97 -10.42 17.05
N SER A 561 -31.25 -9.59 16.29
CA SER A 561 -29.90 -9.89 15.77
C SER A 561 -28.76 -9.46 16.71
N ASP A 562 -29.07 -8.82 17.84
CA ASP A 562 -28.09 -8.35 18.84
C ASP A 562 -27.33 -9.47 19.59
N VAL A 563 -27.62 -10.75 19.32
CA VAL A 563 -27.00 -11.88 20.05
C VAL A 563 -25.71 -12.37 19.37
N VAL A 564 -25.56 -12.22 18.04
CA VAL A 564 -24.40 -12.76 17.30
C VAL A 564 -23.97 -11.83 16.15
N ASP A 565 -22.78 -11.21 16.30
CA ASP A 565 -22.10 -10.46 15.23
C ASP A 565 -21.22 -11.42 14.40
N VAL A 566 -21.55 -11.60 13.11
CA VAL A 566 -20.79 -12.45 12.18
C VAL A 566 -20.11 -11.57 11.13
N ARG A 567 -18.78 -11.65 11.06
CA ARG A 567 -17.98 -10.92 10.06
C ARG A 567 -17.15 -11.88 9.21
N VAL A 568 -17.30 -11.80 7.90
CA VAL A 568 -16.46 -12.54 6.94
C VAL A 568 -15.32 -11.62 6.52
N ARG A 569 -14.06 -12.08 6.69
CA ARG A 569 -12.87 -11.31 6.36
C ARG A 569 -12.05 -12.04 5.31
N ASN A 570 -11.82 -11.36 4.19
CA ASN A 570 -10.92 -11.81 3.13
C ASN A 570 -9.63 -10.99 3.17
N VAL A 571 -8.77 -11.31 4.13
CA VAL A 571 -7.48 -10.63 4.33
C VAL A 571 -6.55 -11.07 3.21
N PHE A 572 -6.16 -10.15 2.35
CA PHE A 572 -5.42 -10.49 1.12
C PHE A 572 -3.90 -10.52 1.33
N PHE A 573 -3.39 -9.62 2.18
CA PHE A 573 -1.96 -9.54 2.51
C PHE A 573 -1.70 -9.72 4.00
N GLU A 574 -0.53 -10.26 4.32
CA GLU A 574 -0.04 -10.38 5.69
C GLU A 574 1.44 -10.01 5.79
N TRP A 575 1.86 -9.64 7.00
CA TRP A 575 3.25 -9.24 7.28
C TRP A 575 4.08 -10.41 7.82
N ILE A 576 5.24 -10.60 7.21
CA ILE A 576 6.30 -11.50 7.64
C ILE A 576 7.34 -10.66 8.41
N PRO A 577 7.57 -10.94 9.70
CA PRO A 577 8.60 -10.26 10.46
C PRO A 577 10.01 -10.51 9.88
N PRO A 578 10.90 -9.49 9.88
CA PRO A 578 12.24 -9.59 9.28
C PRO A 578 13.11 -10.67 9.92
N GLU A 579 12.92 -10.97 11.21
CA GLU A 579 13.63 -12.05 11.90
C GLU A 579 13.33 -13.45 11.36
N LEU A 580 12.25 -13.60 10.58
CA LEU A 580 11.93 -14.86 9.93
C LEU A 580 12.62 -15.02 8.57
N VAL A 581 13.13 -13.94 7.98
CA VAL A 581 13.76 -13.92 6.66
C VAL A 581 15.26 -14.20 6.79
N ASP A 582 15.79 -15.16 6.03
CA ASP A 582 17.24 -15.40 5.97
C ASP A 582 17.94 -14.46 4.99
N ILE A 583 17.28 -14.15 3.86
CA ILE A 583 17.91 -13.41 2.75
C ILE A 583 16.90 -12.75 1.82
N TYR A 584 17.29 -11.59 1.26
CA TYR A 584 16.59 -10.88 0.21
C TYR A 584 17.40 -10.91 -1.08
N ILE A 585 16.83 -11.43 -2.16
CA ILE A 585 17.42 -11.50 -3.49
C ILE A 585 16.74 -10.48 -4.39
N THR A 586 17.53 -9.56 -4.94
CA THR A 586 17.05 -8.44 -5.77
C THR A 586 17.89 -8.30 -7.04
N GLU A 587 17.52 -7.36 -7.91
CA GLU A 587 18.31 -7.00 -9.10
C GLU A 587 19.68 -6.40 -8.74
N ARG A 588 19.86 -5.97 -7.47
CA ARG A 588 21.11 -5.41 -6.94
C ARG A 588 21.96 -6.46 -6.21
N GLY A 589 21.58 -7.73 -6.28
CA GLY A 589 22.22 -8.81 -5.54
C GLY A 589 21.47 -9.17 -4.26
N GLN A 590 22.22 -9.75 -3.32
CA GLN A 590 21.73 -10.08 -1.99
C GLN A 590 21.72 -8.82 -1.12
N LEU A 591 20.58 -8.48 -0.52
CA LEU A 591 20.45 -7.31 0.37
C LEU A 591 20.31 -7.73 1.83
N THR A 592 20.90 -6.91 2.71
CA THR A 592 20.66 -6.96 4.14
C THR A 592 19.50 -6.04 4.54
N VAL A 593 18.97 -6.21 5.75
CA VAL A 593 17.99 -5.26 6.32
C VAL A 593 18.56 -3.84 6.38
N ALA A 594 19.86 -3.67 6.60
CA ALA A 594 20.50 -2.35 6.58
C ALA A 594 20.50 -1.72 5.19
N ASP A 595 20.69 -2.51 4.13
CA ASP A 595 20.60 -2.04 2.75
C ASP A 595 19.17 -1.64 2.39
N ILE A 596 18.18 -2.41 2.85
CA ILE A 596 16.74 -2.10 2.70
C ILE A 596 16.42 -0.77 3.40
N ALA A 597 16.83 -0.60 4.66
CA ALA A 597 16.59 0.62 5.42
C ALA A 597 17.26 1.84 4.75
N LYS A 598 18.49 1.68 4.24
CA LYS A 598 19.19 2.72 3.48
C LYS A 598 18.41 3.09 2.22
N HIS A 599 17.93 2.10 1.46
CA HIS A 599 17.15 2.35 0.26
C HIS A 599 15.81 3.04 0.57
N SER A 600 15.10 2.59 1.60
CA SER A 600 13.87 3.20 2.10
C SER A 600 14.09 4.68 2.44
N LYS A 601 15.15 5.01 3.17
CA LYS A 601 15.50 6.40 3.50
C LYS A 601 15.80 7.25 2.27
N THR A 602 16.47 6.70 1.26
CA THR A 602 16.68 7.39 -0.02
C THR A 602 15.35 7.68 -0.71
N LEU A 603 14.44 6.70 -0.77
CA LEU A 603 13.11 6.90 -1.34
C LEU A 603 12.32 7.97 -0.59
N GLY A 604 12.35 7.99 0.74
CA GLY A 604 11.69 9.03 1.53
C GLY A 604 12.27 10.43 1.29
N THR A 605 13.58 10.52 1.04
CA THR A 605 14.24 11.80 0.70
C THR A 605 13.80 12.28 -0.67
N GLU A 606 13.74 11.40 -1.66
CA GLU A 606 13.27 11.74 -3.01
C GLU A 606 11.77 12.04 -3.05
N GLU A 607 10.95 11.32 -2.28
CA GLU A 607 9.52 11.60 -2.11
C GLU A 607 9.32 13.04 -1.62
N GLU A 608 10.01 13.42 -0.54
CA GLU A 608 9.95 14.79 0.01
C GLU A 608 10.47 15.80 -1.02
N ARG A 609 11.59 15.51 -1.69
CA ARG A 609 12.20 16.41 -2.68
C ARG A 609 11.27 16.72 -3.85
N PHE A 610 10.56 15.72 -4.36
CA PHE A 610 9.69 15.91 -5.52
C PHE A 610 8.27 16.35 -5.16
N PHE A 611 7.77 16.04 -3.97
CA PHE A 611 6.35 16.21 -3.67
C PHE A 611 6.04 17.12 -2.48
N ARG A 612 7.02 17.75 -1.83
CA ARG A 612 6.75 18.65 -0.69
C ARG A 612 6.08 19.96 -1.09
N ASP A 613 6.49 20.55 -2.21
CA ASP A 613 6.14 21.90 -2.66
C ASP A 613 5.03 21.94 -3.73
N ILE A 614 4.52 20.76 -4.14
CA ILE A 614 3.42 20.64 -5.10
C ILE A 614 2.06 20.83 -4.45
#